data_AF-A0A256XG88-F1
#
_entry.id   AF-A0A256XG88-F1
#
_cell.length_a   1.000
_cell.length_b   1.000
_cell.length_c   1.000
_cell.angle_alpha   90.00
_cell.angle_beta   90.00
_cell.angle_gamma   90.00
#
_symmetry.space_group_name_H-M   'P 1'
#
loop_
_entity.id
_entity.type
_entity.pdbx_description
1 polymer ?
#
loop_
_entity_poly.entity_id
_entity_poly.type
_entity_poly.pdbx_seq_one_letter_code
_entity_poly.pdbx_strand_id
1 'polypeptide(L)'
;MNNKLDTDNVRVDPMGRFVVIRINAKLYKQHIIMRAADDLIHAQKNYDVIIDGNPESEIKAKFIPKTKDATKDDLLKVAYKFNTLLVSCCGKG
;
A
#
# COMPACT_ATOMS: atom_id res chain seq x y z
N MET A 1 15.52 9.05 -24.12
CA MET A 1 14.16 8.70 -23.67
C MET A 1 14.15 7.23 -23.29
N ASN A 2 14.12 6.93 -21.98
CA ASN A 2 13.92 5.57 -21.49
C ASN A 2 12.61 5.59 -20.69
N ASN A 3 11.47 5.53 -21.40
CA ASN A 3 10.16 5.33 -20.79
C ASN A 3 10.05 3.88 -20.32
N LYS A 4 10.82 3.52 -19.29
CA LYS A 4 10.42 2.40 -18.43
C LYS A 4 9.21 2.91 -17.66
N LEU A 5 8.01 2.47 -18.05
CA LEU A 5 6.86 2.50 -17.17
C LEU A 5 7.29 1.87 -15.84
N ASP A 6 7.33 2.67 -14.79
CA ASP A 6 7.73 2.25 -13.45
C ASP A 6 6.64 1.31 -12.90
N THR A 7 6.74 0.04 -13.25
CA THR A 7 5.87 -1.04 -12.74
C THR A 7 6.20 -1.41 -11.29
N ASP A 8 7.06 -0.64 -10.63
CA ASP A 8 7.73 -0.98 -9.38
C ASP A 8 7.04 -0.32 -8.17
N ASN A 9 5.75 0.01 -8.29
CA ASN A 9 4.96 0.65 -7.24
C ASN A 9 4.65 -0.31 -6.07
N VAL A 10 4.84 -1.62 -6.24
CA VAL A 10 4.71 -2.62 -5.17
C VAL A 10 6.01 -3.40 -5.07
N ARG A 11 6.60 -3.42 -3.87
CA ARG A 11 7.83 -4.17 -3.58
C ARG A 11 7.65 -5.02 -2.35
N VAL A 12 7.82 -6.33 -2.51
CA VAL A 12 7.87 -7.28 -1.40
C VAL A 12 9.31 -7.39 -0.92
N ASP A 13 9.51 -7.35 0.41
CA ASP A 13 10.81 -7.61 1.02
C ASP A 13 11.36 -8.97 0.54
N PRO A 14 12.65 -9.09 0.17
CA PRO A 14 13.22 -10.34 -0.32
C PRO A 14 13.10 -11.50 0.68
N MET A 15 12.98 -11.21 1.98
CA MET A 15 12.76 -12.21 3.02
C MET A 15 11.28 -12.45 3.33
N GLY A 16 10.35 -11.87 2.55
CA GLY A 16 8.91 -12.05 2.72
C GLY A 16 8.35 -11.41 4.00
N ARG A 17 9.05 -10.44 4.59
CA ARG A 17 8.64 -9.88 5.90
C ARG A 17 7.62 -8.76 5.80
N PHE A 18 7.51 -8.10 4.66
CA PHE A 18 6.57 -6.99 4.46
C PHE A 18 6.42 -6.68 2.97
N VAL A 19 5.40 -5.89 2.65
CA VAL A 19 5.24 -5.27 1.32
C VAL A 19 5.19 -3.76 1.46
N VAL A 20 5.82 -3.06 0.52
CA VAL A 20 5.83 -1.60 0.41
C VAL A 20 5.11 -1.22 -0.87
N ILE A 21 4.20 -0.26 -0.76
CA ILE A 21 3.44 0.28 -1.87
C ILE A 21 3.77 1.77 -1.97
N ARG A 22 4.33 2.18 -3.11
CA ARG A 22 4.53 3.60 -3.44
C ARG A 22 3.23 4.16 -3.97
N ILE A 23 2.81 5.27 -3.38
CA ILE A 23 1.57 5.96 -3.70
C ILE A 23 1.92 7.32 -4.28
N ASN A 24 1.33 7.61 -5.44
CA ASN A 24 1.46 8.93 -6.04
C ASN A 24 0.57 9.93 -5.29
N ALA A 25 1.19 10.79 -4.48
CA ALA A 25 0.49 11.77 -3.67
C ALA A 25 -0.23 12.85 -4.50
N LYS A 26 0.12 13.01 -5.79
CA LYS A 26 -0.61 13.89 -6.72
C LYS A 26 -1.97 13.32 -7.15
N LEU A 27 -2.13 12.00 -7.09
CA LEU A 27 -3.38 11.32 -7.46
C LEU A 27 -4.31 11.12 -6.26
N TYR A 28 -3.75 10.87 -5.07
CA TYR A 28 -4.52 10.57 -3.88
C TYR A 28 -4.17 11.55 -2.75
N LYS A 29 -5.19 12.24 -2.23
CA LYS A 29 -5.04 13.09 -1.05
C LYS A 29 -4.68 12.24 0.17
N GLN A 30 -3.90 12.79 1.10
CA GLN A 30 -3.43 12.07 2.30
C GLN A 30 -4.56 11.43 3.12
N HIS A 31 -5.71 12.11 3.29
CA HIS A 31 -6.84 11.55 4.04
C HIS A 31 -7.48 10.33 3.34
N ILE A 32 -7.44 10.26 2.01
CA ILE A 32 -7.91 9.10 1.25
C ILE A 32 -6.97 7.91 1.49
N ILE A 33 -5.66 8.16 1.51
CA ILE A 33 -4.65 7.14 1.79
C ILE A 33 -4.81 6.59 3.21
N MET A 34 -4.97 7.48 4.20
CA MET A 34 -5.19 7.09 5.59
C MET A 34 -6.49 6.29 5.76
N ARG A 35 -7.59 6.74 5.13
CA ARG A 35 -8.86 6.01 5.16
C ARG A 35 -8.76 4.62 4.54
N ALA A 36 -8.14 4.50 3.37
CA ALA A 36 -7.94 3.21 2.71
C ALA A 36 -7.08 2.26 3.55
N ALA A 37 -6.10 2.78 4.28
CA ALA A 37 -5.29 2.00 5.20
C ALA A 37 -6.09 1.53 6.43
N ASP A 38 -6.90 2.41 7.01
CA ASP A 38 -7.76 2.09 8.16
C ASP A 38 -8.83 1.06 7.80
N ASP A 39 -9.54 1.24 6.68
CA ASP A 39 -10.52 0.30 6.16
C ASP A 39 -9.89 -1.10 5.94
N LEU A 40 -8.65 -1.13 5.43
CA LEU A 40 -7.93 -2.38 5.20
C LEU A 40 -7.51 -3.07 6.50
N ILE A 41 -7.01 -2.35 7.50
CA ILE A 41 -6.64 -2.93 8.80
C ILE A 41 -7.88 -3.42 9.54
N HIS A 42 -8.98 -2.67 9.48
CA HIS A 42 -10.26 -3.08 10.07
C HIS A 42 -10.76 -4.38 9.44
N ALA A 43 -10.68 -4.50 8.12
CA ALA A 43 -11.04 -5.73 7.41
C ALA A 43 -10.03 -6.87 7.60
N GLN A 44 -8.75 -6.55 7.78
CA GLN A 44 -7.64 -7.52 7.90
C GLN A 44 -6.73 -7.19 9.08
N LYS A 45 -7.16 -7.65 10.26
CA LYS A 45 -6.48 -7.44 11.54
C LYS A 45 -5.09 -8.07 11.65
N ASN A 46 -4.68 -8.84 10.64
CA ASN A 46 -3.43 -9.62 10.59
C ASN A 46 -2.22 -8.80 10.13
N TYR A 47 -2.40 -7.52 9.79
CA TYR A 47 -1.34 -6.64 9.34
C TYR A 47 -1.26 -5.38 10.20
N ASP A 48 -0.04 -4.92 10.42
CA ASP A 48 0.23 -3.55 10.83
C ASP A 48 0.58 -2.72 9.58
N VAL A 49 0.16 -1.46 9.56
CA VAL A 49 0.50 -0.51 8.50
C VAL A 49 1.38 0.59 9.03
N ILE A 50 2.36 0.99 8.23
CA ILE A 50 3.12 2.23 8.42
C ILE A 50 2.93 3.06 7.16
N ILE A 51 2.39 4.26 7.31
CA ILE A 51 2.32 5.26 6.25
C ILE A 51 3.42 6.28 6.52
N ASP A 52 4.35 6.41 5.58
CA ASP A 52 5.50 7.31 5.69
C ASP A 52 5.75 8.01 4.34
N GLY A 53 6.38 9.18 4.37
CA GLY A 53 6.73 9.94 3.18
C GLY A 53 6.18 11.37 3.17
N ASN A 54 6.56 12.12 2.15
CA ASN A 54 6.19 13.51 1.98
C ASN A 54 4.93 13.61 1.09
N PRO A 55 3.82 14.21 1.57
CA PRO A 55 2.59 14.39 0.81
C PRO A 55 2.74 15.17 -0.51
N GLU A 56 3.83 15.92 -0.70
CA GLU A 56 4.09 16.68 -1.91
C GLU A 56 4.89 15.90 -2.98
N SER A 57 5.55 14.80 -2.60
CA SER A 57 6.44 14.07 -3.50
C SER A 57 6.13 12.57 -3.58
N GLU A 58 6.21 11.84 -2.48
CA GLU A 58 6.06 10.39 -2.44
C GLU A 58 5.55 9.94 -1.07
N ILE A 59 4.47 9.15 -1.07
CA ILE A 59 3.96 8.46 0.13
C ILE A 59 4.18 6.96 -0.06
N LYS A 60 4.57 6.26 1.00
CA LYS A 60 4.77 4.81 1.04
C LYS A 60 3.86 4.21 2.11
N ALA A 61 3.13 3.16 1.73
CA ALA A 61 2.43 2.31 2.67
C ALA A 61 3.19 1.00 2.82
N LYS A 62 3.64 0.69 4.04
CA LYS A 62 4.31 -0.56 4.39
C LYS A 62 3.36 -1.43 5.20
N PHE A 63 3.07 -2.62 4.71
CA PHE A 63 2.26 -3.62 5.42
C PHE A 63 3.14 -4.74 5.97
N ILE A 64 3.05 -4.95 7.27
CA ILE A 64 3.84 -5.93 8.02
C ILE A 64 2.86 -6.97 8.58
N PRO A 65 2.97 -8.26 8.21
CA PRO A 65 2.15 -9.31 8.78
C PRO A 65 2.51 -9.51 10.26
N LYS A 66 1.49 -9.68 11.10
CA LYS A 66 1.65 -10.01 12.53
C LYS A 66 2.05 -11.46 12.74
N THR A 67 1.77 -12.32 11.78
CA THR A 67 2.10 -13.76 11.78
C THR A 67 3.33 -14.02 10.90
N LYS A 68 4.17 -14.96 11.32
CA LYS A 68 5.38 -15.34 10.56
C LYS A 68 5.10 -16.18 9.30
N ASP A 69 3.86 -16.64 9.14
CA ASP A 69 3.47 -17.56 8.06
C ASP A 69 2.95 -16.86 6.80
N ALA A 70 3.03 -15.53 6.73
CA ALA A 70 2.55 -14.78 5.58
C ALA A 70 3.40 -15.11 4.34
N THR A 71 2.75 -15.60 3.30
CA THR A 71 3.44 -15.89 2.04
C THR A 71 3.63 -14.62 1.22
N LYS A 72 4.53 -14.69 0.22
CA LYS A 72 4.68 -13.61 -0.77
C LYS A 72 3.34 -13.29 -1.46
N ASP A 73 2.54 -14.30 -1.76
CA ASP A 73 1.23 -14.10 -2.39
C ASP A 73 0.25 -13.38 -1.47
N ASP A 74 0.30 -13.64 -0.17
CA ASP A 74 -0.57 -12.93 0.79
C ASP A 74 -0.18 -11.45 0.89
N LEU A 75 1.12 -11.16 0.89
CA LEU A 75 1.63 -9.80 0.83
C LEU A 75 1.20 -9.07 -0.45
N LEU A 76 1.27 -9.74 -1.60
CA LEU A 76 0.79 -9.19 -2.87
C LEU A 76 -0.73 -8.99 -2.88
N LYS A 77 -1.51 -9.91 -2.31
CA LYS A 77 -2.97 -9.76 -2.16
C LYS A 77 -3.33 -8.54 -1.32
N VAL A 78 -2.61 -8.28 -0.23
CA VAL A 78 -2.81 -7.07 0.59
C VAL A 78 -2.52 -5.82 -0.24
N ALA A 79 -1.43 -5.81 -0.99
CA ALA A 79 -1.10 -4.67 -1.84
C ALA A 79 -2.17 -4.40 -2.92
N TYR A 80 -2.68 -5.46 -3.55
CA TYR A 80 -3.77 -5.35 -4.52
C TYR A 80 -5.05 -4.79 -3.89
N LYS A 81 -5.44 -5.29 -2.70
CA LYS A 81 -6.62 -4.81 -1.97
C LYS A 81 -6.47 -3.35 -1.55
N PHE A 82 -5.30 -2.96 -1.08
CA PHE A 82 -5.02 -1.56 -0.75
C PHE A 82 -5.17 -0.65 -1.97
N ASN A 83 -4.60 -1.01 -3.12
CA ASN A 83 -4.77 -0.24 -4.36
C ASN A 83 -6.23 -0.16 -4.80
N THR A 84 -6.99 -1.25 -4.64
CA THR A 84 -8.44 -1.27 -4.93
C THR A 84 -9.21 -0.29 -4.03
N LEU A 85 -8.85 -0.24 -2.74
CA LEU A 85 -9.43 0.71 -1.78
C LEU A 85 -9.06 2.16 -2.11
N LEU A 86 -7.80 2.45 -2.46
CA LEU A 86 -7.39 3.79 -2.89
C LEU A 86 -8.26 4.32 -4.04
N VAL A 87 -8.49 3.50 -5.07
CA VAL A 87 -9.35 3.87 -6.21
C VAL A 87 -10.80 4.05 -5.76
N SER A 88 -11.32 3.13 -4.95
CA SER A 88 -12.73 3.16 -4.49
C SER A 88 -13.04 4.35 -3.58
N CYS A 89 -12.09 4.73 -2.72
CA CYS A 89 -12.23 5.90 -1.85
C CYS A 89 -12.06 7.21 -2.64
N CYS A 90 -11.25 7.22 -3.70
CA CYS A 90 -11.03 8.40 -4.54
C CYS A 90 -12.31 8.84 -5.30
N GLY A 91 -13.17 7.89 -5.70
CA GLY A 91 -14.44 8.20 -6.38
C GLY A 91 -15.55 8.71 -5.46
N LYS A 92 -15.33 8.77 -4.14
CA LYS A 92 -16.30 9.23 -3.13
C LYS A 92 -15.90 10.55 -2.46
N GLY A 93 -14.96 11.29 -3.06
CA GLY A 93 -14.42 12.56 -2.56
C GLY A 93 -15.01 13.78 -3.23
#